data_AF-A0A975QM61-F1
#
_entry.id   AF-A0A975QM61-F1
#
_cell.length_a   1.000
_cell.length_b   1.000
_cell.length_c   1.000
_cell.angle_alpha   90.00
_cell.angle_beta   90.00
_cell.angle_gamma   90.00
#
_symmetry.space_group_name_H-M   'P 1'
#
loop_
_entity.id
_entity.type
_entity.pdbx_description
1 polymer ?
#
loop_
_entity_poly.entity_id
_entity_poly.type
_entity_poly.pdbx_seq_one_letter_code
_entity_poly.pdbx_strand_id
1 'polypeptide(L)' 'MNPLDEYNEATTRSEAAQAELKKHGDARARALAKLNEAGWSYGKIAGEVGLSRGKVQNLVERGRELD' A
#
# COMPACT_ATOMS: atom_id res chain seq x y z
N MET A 1 -22.36 12.45 25.54
CA MET A 1 -22.40 11.86 24.19
C MET A 1 -22.95 10.44 24.36
N ASN A 2 -23.85 9.97 23.49
CA ASN A 2 -24.35 8.59 23.58
C ASN A 2 -23.28 7.65 22.99
N PRO A 3 -23.02 6.46 23.55
CA PRO A 3 -22.15 5.45 22.95
C PRO A 3 -22.35 5.19 21.45
N LEU A 4 -23.58 5.34 20.92
CA LEU A 4 -23.83 5.22 19.48
C LEU A 4 -23.17 6.36 18.67
N ASP A 5 -23.19 7.59 19.18
CA ASP A 5 -22.55 8.73 18.53
C ASP A 5 -21.01 8.57 18.56
N GLU A 6 -20.45 8.10 19.68
CA GLU A 6 -19.02 7.79 19.81
C GLU A 6 -18.57 6.70 18.82
N TYR A 7 -19.37 5.64 18.68
CA TYR A 7 -19.11 4.57 17.71
C TYR A 7 -19.13 5.07 16.27
N ASN A 8 -20.13 5.89 15.91
CA ASN A 8 -20.26 6.44 14.56
C ASN A 8 -19.10 7.38 14.24
N GLU A 9 -18.71 8.25 15.18
CA GLU A 9 -17.56 9.13 15.00
C GLU A 9 -16.25 8.34 14.84
N ALA A 10 -16.03 7.30 15.66
CA ALA A 10 -14.87 6.43 15.54
C ALA A 10 -14.85 5.69 14.19
N THR A 11 -16.00 5.25 13.69
CA THR A 11 -16.13 4.59 12.40
C THR A 11 -15.74 5.53 11.26
N THR A 12 -16.31 6.73 11.21
CA THR A 12 -15.95 7.72 10.17
C THR A 12 -14.46 8.07 10.20
N ARG A 13 -13.85 8.22 11.38
CA ARG A 13 -12.41 8.46 11.50
C ARG A 13 -11.58 7.27 11.01
N SER A 14 -12.01 6.05 11.31
CA SER A 14 -11.37 4.82 10.84
C SER A 14 -11.42 4.71 9.31
N GLU A 15 -12.58 4.98 8.70
CA GLU A 15 -12.76 4.96 7.24
C GLU A 15 -11.85 5.99 6.55
N ALA A 16 -11.79 7.22 7.08
CA ALA A 16 -10.89 8.25 6.57
C ALA A 16 -9.42 7.82 6.67
N ALA A 17 -9.00 7.25 7.80
CA ALA A 17 -7.64 6.75 7.97
C ALA A 17 -7.33 5.57 7.02
N GLN A 18 -8.29 4.67 6.79
CA GLN A 18 -8.15 3.58 5.83
C GLN A 18 -7.98 4.10 4.40
N ALA A 19 -8.72 5.15 4.02
CA ALA A 19 -8.56 5.79 2.71
C ALA A 19 -7.15 6.37 2.52
N GLU A 20 -6.60 7.03 3.53
CA GLU A 20 -5.22 7.55 3.49
C GLU A 20 -4.18 6.43 3.45
N LEU A 21 -4.35 5.38 4.26
CA LEU A 21 -3.49 4.19 4.21
C LEU A 21 -3.53 3.52 2.83
N LYS A 22 -4.70 3.48 2.18
CA LYS A 22 -4.83 2.97 0.81
C LYS A 22 -4.02 3.83 -0.17
N LYS A 23 -4.10 5.16 -0.10
CA LYS A 23 -3.30 6.06 -0.95
C LYS A 23 -1.81 5.83 -0.78
N HIS A 24 -1.34 5.72 0.46
CA HIS A 24 0.07 5.41 0.74
C HIS A 24 0.48 4.02 0.23
N GLY A 25 -0.40 3.03 0.35
CA GLY A 25 -0.20 1.70 -0.21
C GLY A 25 -0.07 1.71 -1.73
N ASP A 26 -0.95 2.46 -2.41
CA ASP A 26 -0.94 2.64 -3.86
C ASP A 26 0.34 3.35 -4.33
N ALA A 27 0.77 4.40 -3.62
CA ALA A 27 2.03 5.10 -3.91
C ALA A 27 3.25 4.17 -3.78
N ARG A 28 3.30 3.34 -2.73
CA ARG A 28 4.35 2.33 -2.56
C ARG A 28 4.35 1.31 -3.70
N ALA A 29 3.18 0.81 -4.09
CA ALA A 29 3.04 -0.16 -5.18
C ALA A 29 3.59 0.41 -6.50
N ARG A 30 3.20 1.62 -6.88
CA ARG A 30 3.72 2.33 -8.07
C ARG A 30 5.24 2.51 -8.03
N ALA A 31 5.80 2.88 -6.87
CA ALA A 31 7.24 3.01 -6.72
C ALA A 31 7.99 1.69 -6.96
N LEU A 32 7.47 0.57 -6.45
CA LEU A 32 8.07 -0.74 -6.70
C LEU A 32 7.94 -1.16 -8.17
N ALA A 33 6.81 -0.86 -8.82
CA ALA A 33 6.63 -1.12 -10.25
C ALA A 33 7.67 -0.38 -11.09
N LYS A 34 7.89 0.91 -10.82
CA LYS A 34 8.93 1.73 -11.49
C LYS A 34 10.34 1.20 -11.29
N LEU A 35 10.67 0.72 -10.09
CA LEU A 35 11.97 0.07 -9.84
C LEU A 35 12.13 -1.19 -10.70
N ASN A 36 11.07 -1.99 -10.83
CA ASN A 36 11.10 -3.19 -11.65
C ASN A 36 11.19 -2.88 -13.15
N GLU A 37 10.49 -1.85 -13.63
CA GLU A 37 10.62 -1.33 -15.00
C GLU A 37 12.02 -0.79 -15.29
N ALA A 38 12.68 -0.20 -14.28
CA ALA A 38 14.09 0.19 -14.34
C ALA A 38 15.07 -1.01 -14.29
N GLY A 39 14.57 -2.24 -14.41
CA GLY A 39 15.36 -3.47 -14.52
C GLY A 39 15.75 -4.12 -13.19
N TRP A 40 15.26 -3.63 -12.05
CA TRP A 40 15.56 -4.28 -10.77
C TRP A 40 14.78 -5.58 -10.62
N SER A 41 15.48 -6.66 -10.26
CA SER A 41 14.81 -7.93 -9.95
C SER A 41 13.98 -7.82 -8.67
N TYR A 42 12.93 -8.64 -8.56
CA TYR A 42 12.11 -8.70 -7.34
C TYR A 42 12.94 -9.02 -6.09
N GLY A 43 13.99 -9.84 -6.23
CA GLY A 43 14.89 -10.19 -5.13
C GLY A 43 15.72 -8.99 -4.65
N LYS A 44 16.22 -8.17 -5.58
CA LYS A 44 16.94 -6.93 -5.23
C LYS A 44 16.02 -5.95 -4.49
N ILE A 45 14.83 -5.69 -5.05
CA ILE A 45 13.85 -4.79 -4.43
C ILE A 45 13.50 -5.28 -3.03
N ALA A 46 13.24 -6.58 -2.86
CA ALA A 46 12.93 -7.21 -1.58
C ALA A 46 14.00 -6.97 -0.50
N GLY A 47 15.28 -7.10 -0.86
CA GLY A 47 16.39 -6.82 0.06
C GLY A 47 16.44 -5.36 0.51
N GLU A 48 16.16 -4.43 -0.39
CA GLU A 48 16.24 -2.98 -0.12
C GLU A 48 15.06 -2.46 0.71
N VAL A 49 13.86 -3.02 0.52
CA VAL A 49 12.65 -2.55 1.23
C VAL A 49 12.25 -3.41 2.43
N GLY A 50 13.05 -4.44 2.75
CA GLY A 50 12.80 -5.33 3.90
C GLY A 50 11.51 -6.16 3.77
N LEU A 51 11.12 -6.54 2.55
CA LEU A 51 9.94 -7.36 2.28
C LEU A 51 10.31 -8.71 1.69
N SER A 52 9.39 -9.68 1.76
CA SER A 52 9.58 -10.93 1.01
C SER A 52 9.45 -10.71 -0.49
N ARG A 53 10.17 -11.52 -1.28
CA ARG A 53 10.10 -11.47 -2.76
C ARG A 53 8.66 -11.60 -3.28
N GLY A 54 7.87 -12.51 -2.73
CA GLY A 54 6.47 -12.69 -3.14
C GLY A 54 5.61 -11.48 -2.82
N LYS A 55 5.83 -10.82 -1.67
CA LYS A 55 5.12 -9.57 -1.35
C LYS A 55 5.48 -8.45 -2.31
N VAL A 56 6.75 -8.33 -2.68
CA VAL A 56 7.21 -7.37 -3.69
C VAL A 56 6.57 -7.64 -5.04
N GLN A 57 6.53 -8.90 -5.49
CA GLN A 57 5.89 -9.26 -6.75
C GLN A 57 4.43 -8.80 -6.79
N ASN A 58 3.63 -9.13 -5.76
CA ASN A 58 2.22 -8.72 -5.69
C ASN A 58 2.06 -7.19 -5.68
N LEU A 59 2.97 -6.45 -5.03
CA LEU A 59 2.94 -4.99 -4.99
C LEU A 59 3.36 -4.37 -6.32
N VAL A 60 4.30 -4.98 -7.05
CA VAL A 60 4.67 -4.55 -8.40
C VAL A 60 3.51 -4.75 -9.38
N GLU A 61 2.87 -5.93 -9.36
CA GLU A 61 1.72 -6.23 -10.20
C GLU A 61 0.58 -5.24 -9.94
N ARG A 62 0.20 -5.04 -8.67
CA ARG A 62 -0.76 -4.00 -8.29
C ARG A 62 -0.33 -2.60 -8.76
N GLY A 63 0.96 -2.27 -8.66
CA GLY A 63 1.50 -0.98 -9.07
C GLY A 63 1.28 -0.70 -10.56
N ARG A 64 1.43 -1.73 -11.41
CA ARG A 64 1.20 -1.64 -12.85
C ARG A 64 -0.27 -1.50 -13.23
N GLU A 65 -1.18 -2.06 -12.43
CA GLU A 65 -2.63 -1.93 -12.64
C GLU A 65 -3.17 -0.54 -12.25
N LEU A 66 -2.40 0.22 -11.45
CA LEU A 66 -2.79 1.54 -10.96
C LEU A 66 -2.33 2.70 -11.87
N ASP A 67 -1.34 2.47 -12.72
CA ASP A 67 -0.82 3.44 -13.72
C ASP A 67 -1.60 3.33 -15.04
#